data_AF-A0A843G7Y8-F1
#
_entry.id   AF-A0A843G7Y8-F1
#
_cell.length_a   1.000
_cell.length_b   1.000
_cell.length_c   1.000
_cell.angle_alpha   90.00
_cell.angle_beta   90.00
_cell.angle_gamma   90.00
#
_symmetry.space_group_name_H-M   'P 1'
#
loop_
_entity.id
_entity.type
_entity.pdbx_description
1 polymer ?
#
loop_
_entity_poly.entity_id
_entity_poly.type
_entity_poly.pdbx_seq_one_letter_code
_entity_poly.pdbx_strand_id
1 'polypeptide(L)'
;MSSIEDFINQFNEMNIIKRIIVGCCAVYLILMIITLLGHAVLGIPWDSFSEETPTDYTDFVELDLDGDGGLSFDEVRDYDHNSEFTISDSDLYSIFERCDKNGNGLLIGGEYDHYVYLVKDHMDDLKHQKEKAQREAQERAKKSSSSSSSSSSSHSYSSNYDSYDGAETCPNCGSEAVYSTGNGYRCAECGYSIYNPDDLNLNYEEGYYELTLPSFIYSTNNV
;
A
#
# COMPACT_ATOMS: atom_id res chain seq x y z
N MET A 1 -16.97 35.50 -41.28
CA MET A 1 -16.47 36.70 -40.57
C MET A 1 -17.59 37.65 -40.15
N SER A 2 -18.62 37.94 -40.97
CA SER A 2 -19.71 38.85 -40.57
C SER A 2 -20.45 38.43 -39.29
N SER A 3 -20.63 37.12 -39.06
CA SER A 3 -21.38 36.61 -37.89
C SER A 3 -20.78 36.94 -36.53
N ILE A 4 -19.47 37.18 -36.43
CA ILE A 4 -18.82 37.53 -35.15
C ILE A 4 -18.98 39.02 -34.87
N GLU A 5 -18.81 39.85 -35.90
CA GLU A 5 -18.98 41.30 -35.80
C GLU A 5 -20.43 41.66 -35.42
N ASP A 6 -21.41 40.98 -36.02
CA ASP A 6 -22.83 41.14 -35.69
C ASP A 6 -23.12 40.78 -34.22
N PHE A 7 -22.49 39.72 -33.70
CA PHE A 7 -22.64 39.31 -32.31
C PHE A 7 -22.01 40.32 -31.34
N ILE A 8 -20.82 40.84 -31.64
CA ILE A 8 -20.15 41.85 -30.82
C ILE A 8 -20.99 43.13 -30.76
N ASN A 9 -21.55 43.55 -31.90
CA ASN A 9 -22.42 44.72 -31.97
C ASN A 9 -23.70 44.50 -31.15
N GLN A 10 -24.37 43.36 -31.30
CA GLN A 10 -25.53 43.01 -30.48
C GLN A 10 -25.20 42.97 -28.98
N PHE A 11 -24.04 42.42 -28.60
CA PHE A 11 -23.60 42.36 -27.19
C PHE A 11 -23.38 43.76 -26.60
N ASN A 12 -22.86 44.70 -27.39
CA ASN A 12 -22.62 46.07 -26.94
C ASN A 12 -23.91 46.88 -26.79
N GLU A 13 -24.97 46.57 -27.55
CA GLU A 13 -26.28 47.21 -27.42
C GLU A 13 -27.12 46.69 -26.24
N MET A 14 -26.71 45.59 -25.59
CA MET A 14 -27.44 45.06 -24.44
C MET A 14 -27.28 45.89 -23.17
N ASN A 15 -28.33 45.93 -22.34
CA ASN A 15 -28.28 46.46 -20.98
C ASN A 15 -27.17 45.77 -20.15
N ILE A 16 -26.55 46.54 -19.25
CA ILE A 16 -25.41 46.09 -18.42
C ILE A 16 -25.66 44.76 -17.69
N ILE A 17 -26.87 44.55 -17.15
CA ILE A 17 -27.24 43.31 -16.45
C ILE A 17 -27.19 42.10 -17.39
N LYS A 18 -27.70 42.24 -18.62
CA LYS A 18 -27.69 41.15 -19.61
C LYS A 18 -26.25 40.82 -20.03
N ARG A 19 -25.38 41.83 -20.13
CA ARG A 19 -23.95 41.64 -20.46
C ARG A 19 -23.23 40.83 -19.37
N ILE A 20 -23.53 41.11 -18.10
CA ILE A 20 -22.98 40.34 -16.97
C ILE A 20 -23.43 38.89 -17.05
N ILE A 21 -24.73 38.63 -17.23
CA ILE A 21 -25.28 37.26 -17.32
C ILE A 21 -24.62 36.49 -18.47
N VAL A 22 -24.57 37.09 -19.67
CA VAL A 22 -23.94 36.46 -20.84
C VAL A 22 -22.45 36.21 -20.60
N GLY A 23 -21.75 37.13 -19.94
CA GLY A 23 -20.36 36.96 -19.54
C GLY A 23 -20.16 35.79 -18.58
N CYS A 24 -20.98 35.69 -17.53
CA CYS A 24 -20.93 34.57 -16.58
C CYS A 24 -21.22 33.22 -17.27
N CYS A 25 -22.22 33.16 -18.14
CA CYS A 25 -22.51 31.95 -18.92
C CYS A 25 -21.33 31.57 -19.83
N ALA A 26 -20.70 32.53 -20.50
CA ALA A 26 -19.55 32.28 -21.37
C ALA A 26 -18.36 31.74 -20.58
N VAL A 27 -18.05 32.32 -19.41
CA VAL A 27 -16.98 31.83 -18.53
C VAL A 27 -17.27 30.41 -18.05
N TYR A 28 -18.50 30.13 -17.62
CA TYR A 28 -18.90 28.79 -17.19
C TYR A 28 -18.74 27.76 -18.31
N LEU A 29 -19.17 28.08 -19.54
CA LEU A 29 -19.01 27.19 -20.69
C LEU A 29 -17.54 26.95 -21.04
N ILE A 30 -16.69 27.98 -20.95
CA ILE A 30 -15.25 27.84 -21.18
C ILE A 30 -14.64 26.90 -20.13
N LEU A 31 -14.97 27.06 -18.85
CA LEU A 31 -14.48 26.18 -17.78
C LEU A 31 -14.94 24.74 -17.99
N MET A 32 -16.22 24.52 -18.33
CA MET A 32 -16.74 23.19 -18.70
C MET A 32 -15.96 22.55 -19.85
N ILE A 33 -15.68 23.31 -20.92
CA ILE A 33 -14.92 22.80 -22.07
C ILE A 33 -13.48 22.47 -21.67
N ILE A 34 -12.83 23.29 -20.85
CA ILE A 34 -11.46 23.02 -20.36
C ILE A 34 -11.44 21.71 -19.54
N THR A 35 -12.40 21.52 -18.65
CA THR A 35 -12.52 20.26 -17.88
C THR A 35 -12.74 19.07 -18.79
N LEU A 36 -13.67 19.17 -19.76
CA LEU A 36 -13.92 18.13 -20.77
C LEU A 36 -12.66 17.75 -21.55
N LEU A 37 -11.90 18.75 -22.01
CA LEU A 37 -10.64 18.53 -22.71
C LEU A 37 -9.56 17.95 -21.79
N GLY A 38 -9.52 18.36 -20.53
CA GLY A 38 -8.64 17.78 -19.50
C GLY A 38 -8.87 16.28 -19.37
N HIS A 39 -10.12 15.83 -19.24
CA HIS A 39 -10.46 14.40 -19.21
C HIS A 39 -10.06 13.69 -20.51
N ALA A 40 -10.34 14.27 -21.67
CA ALA A 40 -10.05 13.65 -22.97
C ALA A 40 -8.55 13.54 -23.29
N VAL A 41 -7.74 14.53 -22.89
CA VAL A 41 -6.30 14.60 -23.21
C VAL A 41 -5.45 13.94 -22.14
N LEU A 42 -5.78 14.13 -20.86
CA LEU A 42 -4.99 13.63 -19.74
C LEU A 42 -5.44 12.25 -19.26
N GLY A 43 -6.55 11.72 -19.80
CA GLY A 43 -7.09 10.43 -19.38
C GLY A 43 -7.52 10.40 -17.92
N ILE A 44 -7.81 11.56 -17.33
CA ILE A 44 -8.32 11.64 -15.95
C ILE A 44 -9.71 11.01 -15.98
N PRO A 45 -9.96 9.90 -15.27
CA PRO A 45 -11.28 9.28 -15.25
C PRO A 45 -12.31 10.26 -14.69
N TRP A 46 -13.51 10.26 -15.27
CA TRP A 46 -14.62 11.11 -14.82
C TRP A 46 -15.07 10.78 -13.39
N ASP A 47 -14.72 9.59 -12.92
CA ASP A 47 -15.17 9.03 -11.64
C ASP A 47 -14.39 9.58 -10.43
N SER A 48 -13.34 10.40 -10.63
CA SER A 48 -12.57 10.97 -9.52
C SER A 48 -13.30 12.06 -8.72
N PHE A 49 -14.54 12.45 -9.08
CA PHE A 49 -15.31 13.50 -8.41
C PHE A 49 -16.72 13.11 -7.98
N SER A 50 -17.16 11.87 -8.21
CA SER A 50 -18.27 11.34 -7.43
C SER A 50 -17.70 10.85 -6.11
N GLU A 51 -18.03 11.52 -5.01
CA GLU A 51 -17.80 11.10 -3.62
C GLU A 51 -18.59 9.81 -3.25
N GLU A 52 -19.02 9.08 -4.27
CA GLU A 52 -19.67 7.77 -4.27
C GLU A 52 -18.89 6.93 -5.29
N THR A 53 -17.60 6.66 -5.06
CA THR A 53 -17.04 5.45 -5.67
C THR A 53 -17.82 4.30 -5.04
N PRO A 54 -18.57 3.50 -5.82
CA PRO A 54 -19.18 2.30 -5.28
C PRO A 54 -18.03 1.51 -4.68
N THR A 55 -18.07 1.30 -3.36
CA THR A 55 -17.14 0.41 -2.70
C THR A 55 -17.21 -0.90 -3.46
N ASP A 56 -16.09 -1.37 -4.02
CA ASP A 56 -16.03 -2.65 -4.76
C ASP A 56 -16.35 -3.84 -3.83
N TYR A 57 -16.54 -3.57 -2.54
CA TYR A 57 -16.92 -4.53 -1.53
C TYR A 57 -18.44 -4.75 -1.52
N THR A 58 -18.84 -5.87 -2.12
CA THR A 58 -20.11 -6.55 -1.82
C THR A 58 -20.35 -6.69 -0.32
N ASP A 59 -19.26 -6.80 0.42
CA ASP A 59 -19.22 -7.04 1.85
C ASP A 59 -19.74 -5.85 2.66
N PHE A 60 -19.68 -4.61 2.15
CA PHE A 60 -20.15 -3.44 2.90
C PHE A 60 -21.63 -3.58 3.30
N VAL A 61 -22.47 -4.00 2.35
CA VAL A 61 -23.91 -4.18 2.59
C VAL A 61 -24.18 -5.41 3.47
N GLU A 62 -23.29 -6.40 3.46
CA GLU A 62 -23.40 -7.58 4.32
C GLU A 62 -22.98 -7.28 5.77
N LEU A 63 -22.14 -6.26 5.96
CA LEU A 63 -21.60 -5.83 7.25
C LEU A 63 -22.46 -4.81 7.99
N ASP A 64 -23.23 -4.01 7.25
CA ASP A 64 -24.20 -3.06 7.80
C ASP A 64 -25.42 -3.84 8.32
N LEU A 65 -25.34 -4.32 9.56
CA LEU A 65 -26.32 -5.23 10.14
C LEU A 65 -27.60 -4.50 10.56
N ASP A 66 -27.50 -3.21 10.87
CA ASP A 66 -28.64 -2.38 11.27
C ASP A 66 -29.23 -1.53 10.13
N GLY A 67 -28.53 -1.43 9.00
CA GLY A 67 -28.98 -0.77 7.77
C GLY A 67 -28.93 0.76 7.87
N ASP A 68 -28.05 1.31 8.70
CA ASP A 68 -27.94 2.75 8.92
C ASP A 68 -27.09 3.47 7.84
N GLY A 69 -26.45 2.71 6.95
CA GLY A 69 -25.62 3.20 5.86
C GLY A 69 -24.17 3.50 6.24
N GLY A 70 -23.75 3.13 7.45
CA GLY A 70 -22.38 3.16 7.91
C GLY A 70 -22.02 1.84 8.60
N LEU A 71 -20.73 1.67 8.92
CA LEU A 71 -20.26 0.54 9.70
C LEU A 71 -19.72 1.00 11.04
N SER A 72 -20.35 0.55 12.12
CA SER A 72 -19.88 0.76 13.47
C SER A 72 -18.63 -0.08 13.77
N PHE A 73 -17.88 0.30 14.81
CA PHE A 73 -16.69 -0.46 15.22
C PHE A 73 -17.02 -1.91 15.58
N ASP A 74 -18.18 -2.17 16.20
CA ASP A 74 -18.59 -3.52 16.57
C ASP A 74 -18.83 -4.39 15.33
N GLU A 75 -19.44 -3.86 14.27
CA GLU A 75 -19.70 -4.58 13.02
C GLU A 75 -18.42 -4.94 12.27
N VAL A 76 -17.48 -3.99 12.14
CA VAL A 76 -16.20 -4.28 11.48
C VAL A 76 -15.30 -5.19 12.31
N ARG A 77 -15.36 -5.10 13.65
CA ARG A 77 -14.61 -5.98 14.55
C ARG A 77 -15.08 -7.43 14.39
N ASP A 78 -16.39 -7.65 14.40
CA ASP A 78 -16.96 -9.00 14.36
C ASP A 78 -16.69 -9.70 13.00
N TYR A 79 -16.50 -8.93 11.93
CA TYR A 79 -16.04 -9.45 10.63
C TYR A 79 -14.60 -9.95 10.65
N ASP A 80 -13.68 -9.15 11.20
CA ASP A 80 -12.24 -9.40 11.12
C ASP A 80 -11.79 -10.61 11.95
N HIS A 81 -12.53 -10.95 13.02
CA HIS A 81 -12.30 -12.14 13.85
C HIS A 81 -12.43 -13.47 13.09
N ASN A 82 -12.94 -13.47 11.86
CA ASN A 82 -13.01 -14.65 11.01
C ASN A 82 -11.72 -14.91 10.19
N SER A 83 -10.73 -14.02 10.25
CA SER A 83 -9.47 -14.17 9.53
C SER A 83 -8.46 -15.07 10.28
N GLU A 84 -7.51 -15.67 9.56
CA GLU A 84 -6.44 -16.51 10.15
C GLU A 84 -5.48 -15.68 11.04
N PHE A 85 -5.48 -14.36 10.88
CA PHE A 85 -4.64 -13.42 11.61
C PHE A 85 -5.49 -12.56 12.52
N THR A 86 -5.53 -12.90 13.80
CA THR A 86 -6.21 -12.07 14.80
C THR A 86 -5.43 -10.78 15.03
N ILE A 87 -5.94 -9.66 14.52
CA ILE A 87 -5.49 -8.33 14.90
C ILE A 87 -6.03 -8.05 16.31
N SER A 88 -5.28 -7.31 17.12
CA SER A 88 -5.77 -6.94 18.44
C SER A 88 -6.88 -5.90 18.32
N ASP A 89 -7.91 -5.98 19.18
CA ASP A 89 -9.01 -5.00 19.19
C ASP A 89 -8.51 -3.56 19.34
N SER A 90 -7.38 -3.35 20.04
CA SER A 90 -6.77 -2.03 20.21
C SER A 90 -6.19 -1.50 18.90
N ASP A 91 -5.55 -2.35 18.10
CA ASP A 91 -4.97 -1.95 16.81
C ASP A 91 -6.09 -1.71 15.80
N LEU A 92 -7.11 -2.59 15.75
CA LEU A 92 -8.31 -2.38 14.93
C LEU A 92 -9.00 -1.06 15.24
N TYR A 93 -9.19 -0.74 16.52
CA TYR A 93 -9.81 0.52 16.94
C TYR A 93 -8.97 1.73 16.52
N SER A 94 -7.64 1.63 16.57
CA SER A 94 -6.76 2.72 16.10
C SER A 94 -6.84 2.94 14.59
N ILE A 95 -7.01 1.87 13.81
CA ILE A 95 -7.20 1.94 12.36
C ILE A 95 -8.59 2.53 12.06
N PHE A 96 -9.61 2.11 12.80
CA PHE A 96 -10.97 2.65 12.71
C PHE A 96 -11.01 4.16 12.95
N GLU A 97 -10.47 4.65 14.07
CA GLU A 97 -10.43 6.10 14.39
C GLU A 97 -9.67 6.92 13.35
N ARG A 98 -8.67 6.31 12.68
CA ARG A 98 -7.91 6.97 11.62
C ARG A 98 -8.71 7.10 10.31
N CYS A 99 -9.66 6.19 10.08
CA CYS A 99 -10.50 6.18 8.89
C CYS A 99 -11.79 6.97 9.04
N ASP A 100 -12.35 7.05 10.24
CA ASP A 100 -13.49 7.91 10.58
C ASP A 100 -13.07 9.39 10.56
N LYS A 101 -13.14 10.01 9.38
CA LYS A 101 -12.64 11.38 9.17
C LYS A 101 -13.56 12.42 9.80
N ASN A 102 -14.84 12.09 9.90
CA ASN A 102 -15.86 13.01 10.39
C ASN A 102 -16.10 12.87 11.91
N GLY A 103 -15.61 11.78 12.53
CA GLY A 103 -15.67 11.51 13.96
C GLY A 103 -17.07 11.13 14.45
N ASN A 104 -17.90 10.55 13.59
CA ASN A 104 -19.27 10.15 13.91
C ASN A 104 -19.37 8.73 14.50
N GLY A 105 -18.27 7.98 14.52
CA GLY A 105 -18.21 6.60 14.97
C GLY A 105 -18.73 5.58 13.96
N LEU A 106 -18.87 5.95 12.68
CA LEU A 106 -19.37 5.11 11.59
C LEU A 106 -18.48 5.28 10.36
N LEU A 107 -18.07 4.18 9.73
CA LEU A 107 -17.36 4.22 8.45
C LEU A 107 -18.36 4.20 7.30
N ILE A 108 -18.43 5.27 6.52
CA ILE A 108 -19.16 5.26 5.23
C ILE A 108 -18.28 4.67 4.13
N GLY A 109 -18.86 4.38 2.96
CA GLY A 109 -18.17 3.61 1.89
C GLY A 109 -16.72 4.02 1.60
N GLY A 110 -16.46 5.31 1.34
CA GLY A 110 -15.08 5.77 1.08
C GLY A 110 -14.13 5.70 2.28
N GLU A 111 -14.65 5.73 3.51
CA GLU A 111 -13.86 5.52 4.74
C GLU A 111 -13.59 4.04 4.98
N TYR A 112 -14.57 3.17 4.66
CA TYR A 112 -14.42 1.73 4.72
C TYR A 112 -13.37 1.22 3.73
N ASP A 113 -13.32 1.73 2.50
CA ASP A 113 -12.28 1.36 1.53
C ASP A 113 -10.86 1.61 2.09
N HIS A 114 -10.69 2.74 2.78
CA HIS A 114 -9.42 3.10 3.41
C HIS A 114 -9.13 2.22 4.64
N TYR A 115 -10.16 1.86 5.40
CA TYR A 115 -10.05 0.91 6.52
C TYR A 115 -9.57 -0.46 6.05
N VAL A 116 -10.19 -1.04 5.02
CA VAL A 116 -9.78 -2.35 4.47
C VAL A 116 -8.33 -2.33 4.00
N TYR A 117 -7.90 -1.24 3.35
CA TYR A 117 -6.51 -1.06 2.95
C TYR A 117 -5.54 -1.09 4.14
N LEU A 118 -5.82 -0.30 5.19
CA LEU A 118 -4.96 -0.22 6.37
C LEU A 118 -4.95 -1.53 7.18
N VAL A 119 -6.09 -2.22 7.29
CA VAL A 119 -6.18 -3.53 7.94
C VAL A 119 -5.29 -4.53 7.19
N LYS A 120 -5.39 -4.59 5.86
CA LYS A 120 -4.59 -5.49 5.03
C LYS A 120 -3.08 -5.22 5.18
N ASP A 121 -2.67 -3.96 5.09
CA ASP A 121 -1.28 -3.53 5.29
C ASP A 121 -0.75 -3.97 6.67
N HIS A 122 -1.55 -3.77 7.72
CA HIS A 122 -1.20 -4.20 9.07
C HIS A 122 -1.10 -5.74 9.21
N MET A 123 -1.96 -6.50 8.53
CA MET A 123 -1.87 -7.98 8.52
C MET A 123 -0.60 -8.47 7.84
N ASP A 124 -0.20 -7.86 6.72
CA ASP A 124 1.02 -8.21 5.99
C ASP A 124 2.27 -7.96 6.87
N ASP A 125 2.29 -6.86 7.61
CA ASP A 125 3.34 -6.56 8.60
C ASP A 125 3.39 -7.61 9.73
N LEU A 126 2.25 -7.98 10.31
CA LEU A 126 2.17 -9.00 11.35
C LEU A 126 2.66 -10.36 10.86
N LYS A 127 2.34 -10.72 9.61
CA LYS A 127 2.80 -11.95 8.97
C LYS A 127 4.33 -11.95 8.83
N HIS A 128 4.91 -10.88 8.32
CA HIS A 128 6.36 -10.74 8.19
C HIS A 128 7.07 -10.81 9.56
N GLN A 129 6.51 -10.19 10.60
CA GLN A 129 7.05 -10.28 11.95
C GLN A 129 7.01 -11.69 12.52
N LYS A 130 5.90 -12.42 12.33
CA LYS A 130 5.77 -13.83 12.76
C LYS A 130 6.78 -14.72 12.04
N GLU A 131 6.93 -14.59 10.73
CA GLU A 131 7.90 -15.37 9.94
C GLU A 131 9.33 -15.10 10.40
N LYS A 132 9.70 -13.83 10.61
CA LYS A 132 11.02 -13.44 11.13
C LYS A 132 11.28 -14.04 12.51
N ALA A 133 10.32 -13.90 13.44
CA ALA A 133 10.44 -14.46 14.78
C ALA A 133 10.59 -15.99 14.78
N GLN A 134 9.87 -16.68 13.88
CA GLN A 134 10.00 -18.13 13.70
C GLN A 134 11.39 -18.53 13.19
N ARG A 135 11.92 -17.82 12.19
CA ARG A 135 13.28 -18.07 11.66
C ARG A 135 14.33 -17.91 12.76
N GLU A 136 14.28 -16.81 13.51
CA GLU A 136 15.21 -16.56 14.63
C GLU A 136 15.10 -17.63 15.74
N ALA A 137 13.88 -18.08 16.05
CA ALA A 137 13.67 -19.14 17.03
C ALA A 137 14.27 -20.49 16.57
N GLN A 138 14.11 -20.84 15.30
CA GLN A 138 14.69 -22.05 14.72
C GLN A 138 16.22 -22.01 14.71
N GLU A 139 16.83 -20.86 14.39
CA GLU A 139 18.28 -20.69 14.43
C GLU A 139 18.84 -20.82 15.85
N ARG A 140 18.17 -20.23 16.85
CA ARG A 140 18.55 -20.38 18.26
C ARG A 140 18.46 -21.84 18.72
N ALA A 141 17.42 -22.56 18.31
CA ALA A 141 17.26 -23.98 18.63
C ALA A 141 18.42 -24.82 18.05
N LYS A 142 18.77 -24.62 16.77
CA LYS A 142 19.89 -25.33 16.11
C LYS A 142 21.23 -25.07 16.81
N LYS A 143 21.50 -23.84 17.26
CA LYS A 143 22.73 -23.47 17.97
C LYS A 143 22.85 -24.13 19.34
N SER A 144 21.73 -24.38 20.02
CA SER A 144 21.74 -25.05 21.33
C SER A 144 22.11 -26.54 21.23
N SER A 145 21.69 -27.23 20.17
CA SER A 145 21.92 -28.68 19.98
C SER A 145 23.33 -29.08 19.50
N SER A 146 24.13 -28.16 18.97
CA SER A 146 25.49 -28.46 18.44
C SER A 146 26.62 -28.24 19.44
N SER A 147 26.32 -27.90 20.70
CA SER A 147 27.31 -27.54 21.73
C SER A 147 27.83 -28.70 22.60
N SER A 148 27.47 -29.97 22.30
CA SER A 148 27.83 -31.15 23.12
C SER A 148 28.86 -32.11 22.49
N SER A 149 29.77 -31.62 21.63
CA SER A 149 30.95 -32.41 21.23
C SER A 149 32.21 -31.55 20.99
N SER A 150 33.06 -31.54 22.03
CA SER A 150 34.53 -31.55 22.04
C SER A 150 35.39 -30.35 21.56
N SER A 151 36.26 -29.95 22.50
CA SER A 151 37.68 -29.55 22.37
C SER A 151 38.05 -28.19 21.77
N SER A 152 38.19 -27.22 22.67
CA SER A 152 39.36 -26.33 22.84
C SER A 152 40.37 -26.22 21.67
N SER A 153 40.22 -25.17 20.87
CA SER A 153 41.35 -24.47 20.24
C SER A 153 41.04 -22.97 20.23
N SER A 154 41.70 -22.25 21.14
CA SER A 154 41.62 -20.82 21.31
C SER A 154 42.29 -20.09 20.15
N HIS A 155 41.49 -19.49 19.28
CA HIS A 155 41.90 -18.40 18.40
C HIS A 155 40.98 -17.22 18.62
N SER A 156 41.54 -16.18 19.22
CA SER A 156 40.93 -14.87 19.39
C SER A 156 40.80 -14.21 18.02
N TYR A 157 39.58 -14.17 17.48
CA TYR A 157 39.24 -13.31 16.36
C TYR A 157 38.34 -12.18 16.89
N SER A 158 38.84 -10.95 16.74
CA SER A 158 38.12 -9.73 17.06
C SER A 158 37.06 -9.51 15.98
N SER A 159 35.78 -9.71 16.29
CA SER A 159 34.68 -9.36 15.40
C SER A 159 34.21 -7.94 15.72
N ASN A 160 34.55 -7.00 14.85
CA ASN A 160 33.78 -5.76 14.69
C ASN A 160 32.33 -6.15 14.40
N TYR A 161 31.43 -5.81 15.32
CA TYR A 161 30.00 -5.80 15.06
C TYR A 161 29.70 -4.52 14.28
N ASP A 162 29.89 -4.56 12.97
CA ASP A 162 29.30 -3.58 12.06
C ASP A 162 27.88 -4.05 11.75
N SER A 163 26.91 -3.20 12.11
CA SER A 163 25.49 -3.35 11.86
C SER A 163 25.24 -3.51 10.36
N TYR A 164 24.96 -4.73 9.90
CA TYR A 164 24.56 -5.01 8.52
C TYR A 164 23.15 -4.46 8.27
N ASP A 165 23.09 -3.17 7.94
CA ASP A 165 22.00 -2.60 7.15
C ASP A 165 22.09 -3.25 5.77
N GLY A 166 20.99 -3.81 5.27
CA GLY A 166 20.98 -4.57 4.03
C GLY A 166 21.30 -3.62 2.87
N ALA A 167 22.54 -3.69 2.36
CA ALA A 167 22.95 -2.86 1.23
C ALA A 167 22.08 -3.22 0.01
N GLU A 168 21.20 -2.31 -0.36
CA GLU A 168 20.30 -2.44 -1.49
C GLU A 168 21.14 -2.47 -2.79
N THR A 169 21.02 -3.53 -3.61
CA THR A 169 21.86 -3.70 -4.80
C THR A 169 21.14 -3.31 -6.09
N CYS A 170 21.87 -2.70 -7.01
CA CYS A 170 21.36 -2.28 -8.31
C CYS A 170 20.97 -3.52 -9.15
N PRO A 171 19.71 -3.64 -9.60
CA PRO A 171 19.25 -4.82 -10.35
C PRO A 171 19.95 -4.98 -11.71
N ASN A 172 20.53 -3.91 -12.24
CA ASN A 172 21.22 -3.94 -13.54
C ASN A 172 22.69 -4.41 -13.45
N CYS A 173 23.38 -4.22 -12.32
CA CYS A 173 24.82 -4.52 -12.25
C CYS A 173 25.32 -5.08 -10.90
N GLY A 174 24.45 -5.19 -9.90
CA GLY A 174 24.76 -5.79 -8.59
C GLY A 174 25.63 -4.93 -7.66
N SER A 175 26.01 -3.71 -8.05
CA SER A 175 26.71 -2.78 -7.14
C SER A 175 25.74 -2.10 -6.18
N GLU A 176 26.27 -1.49 -5.12
CA GLU A 176 25.50 -0.80 -4.09
C GLU A 176 24.73 0.39 -4.68
N ALA A 177 23.41 0.43 -4.43
CA ALA A 177 22.56 1.54 -4.81
C ALA A 177 22.78 2.71 -3.84
N VAL A 178 22.99 3.91 -4.37
CA VAL A 178 23.23 5.10 -3.53
C VAL A 178 21.97 5.97 -3.56
N TYR A 179 21.51 6.37 -2.37
CA TYR A 179 20.37 7.27 -2.24
C TYR A 179 20.65 8.61 -2.94
N SER A 180 19.81 8.99 -3.90
CA SER A 180 19.89 10.29 -4.55
C SER A 180 18.92 11.26 -3.87
N THR A 181 19.30 12.53 -3.77
CA THR A 181 18.46 13.57 -3.15
C THR A 181 17.21 13.80 -4.01
N GLY A 182 16.08 13.18 -3.63
CA GLY A 182 14.77 13.37 -4.28
C GLY A 182 14.05 12.07 -4.63
N ASN A 183 13.69 11.28 -3.62
CA ASN A 183 12.81 10.09 -3.67
C ASN A 183 13.20 8.96 -4.66
N GLY A 184 14.47 8.85 -5.05
CA GLY A 184 14.90 7.77 -5.95
C GLY A 184 16.33 7.34 -5.70
N TYR A 185 16.61 6.08 -5.99
CA TYR A 185 17.96 5.53 -5.88
C TYR A 185 18.65 5.61 -7.24
N ARG A 186 19.96 5.84 -7.21
CA ARG A 186 20.77 5.78 -8.43
C ARG A 186 21.99 4.93 -8.19
N CYS A 187 22.21 3.97 -9.07
CA CYS A 187 23.41 3.16 -9.03
C CYS A 187 24.65 4.03 -9.23
N ALA A 188 25.60 3.99 -8.30
CA ALA A 188 26.84 4.76 -8.40
C ALA A 188 27.71 4.34 -9.61
N GLU A 189 27.73 3.04 -9.91
CA GLU A 189 28.55 2.49 -10.99
C GLU A 189 27.92 2.67 -12.38
N CYS A 190 26.69 2.17 -12.59
CA CYS A 190 26.08 2.15 -13.93
C CYS A 190 25.10 3.31 -14.20
N GLY A 191 24.77 4.13 -13.19
CA GLY A 191 23.86 5.27 -13.33
C GLY A 191 22.38 4.91 -13.52
N TYR A 192 22.02 3.64 -13.40
CA TYR A 192 20.63 3.16 -13.44
C TYR A 192 19.81 3.81 -12.32
N SER A 193 18.63 4.34 -12.66
CA SER A 193 17.74 5.04 -11.73
C SER A 193 16.58 4.14 -11.35
N ILE A 194 16.34 4.02 -10.05
CA ILE A 194 15.37 3.12 -9.44
C ILE A 194 14.34 4.01 -8.74
N TYR A 195 13.11 3.97 -9.24
CA TYR A 195 12.04 4.86 -8.78
C TYR A 195 11.15 4.23 -7.71
N ASN A 196 11.10 2.90 -7.66
CA ASN A 196 10.39 2.17 -6.64
C ASN A 196 11.40 1.43 -5.75
N PRO A 197 11.48 1.71 -4.43
CA PRO A 197 12.38 0.99 -3.52
C PRO A 197 12.17 -0.52 -3.54
N ASP A 198 10.95 -1.00 -3.82
CA ASP A 198 10.64 -2.45 -3.88
C ASP A 198 11.32 -3.17 -5.06
N ASP A 199 11.80 -2.42 -6.08
CA ASP A 199 12.54 -3.00 -7.22
C ASP A 199 14.02 -3.26 -6.90
N LEU A 200 14.48 -2.90 -5.70
CA LEU A 200 15.83 -3.23 -5.25
C LEU A 200 15.90 -4.71 -4.90
N ASN A 201 16.83 -5.40 -5.57
CA ASN A 201 17.07 -6.79 -5.28
C ASN A 201 17.80 -6.85 -3.93
N LEU A 202 17.04 -7.12 -2.87
CA LEU A 202 17.59 -7.41 -1.55
C LEU A 202 18.37 -8.71 -1.69
N ASN A 203 19.70 -8.60 -1.82
CA ASN A 203 20.58 -9.74 -1.84
C ASN A 203 20.67 -10.30 -0.41
N TYR A 204 19.59 -10.91 0.07
CA TYR A 204 19.65 -11.91 1.11
C TYR A 204 20.38 -13.09 0.48
N GLU A 205 21.71 -13.10 0.59
CA GLU A 205 22.49 -14.29 0.28
C GLU A 205 22.00 -15.42 1.20
N GLU A 206 21.07 -16.18 0.66
CA GLU A 206 20.47 -17.36 1.24
C GLU A 206 21.57 -18.39 1.49
N GLY A 207 22.04 -18.44 2.74
CA GLY A 207 22.68 -19.62 3.29
C GLY A 207 21.68 -20.76 3.46
N TYR A 208 21.07 -21.25 2.37
CA TYR A 208 20.29 -22.49 2.36
C TYR A 208 21.26 -23.68 2.28
N TYR A 209 21.52 -24.29 3.43
CA TYR A 209 22.12 -25.62 3.50
C TYR A 209 21.10 -26.63 2.99
N GLU A 210 21.48 -27.34 1.92
CA GLU A 210 20.75 -28.46 1.33
C GLU A 210 20.65 -29.61 2.34
N LEU A 211 19.58 -29.63 3.14
CA LEU A 211 19.29 -30.74 4.04
C LEU A 211 18.69 -31.89 3.22
N THR A 212 19.55 -32.86 2.89
CA THR A 212 19.16 -34.17 2.36
C THR A 212 18.25 -34.87 3.37
N LEU A 213 16.96 -34.96 3.05
CA LEU A 213 15.98 -35.66 3.86
C LEU A 213 16.24 -37.18 3.81
N PRO A 214 16.25 -37.88 4.97
CA PRO A 214 16.36 -39.34 4.99
C PRO A 214 15.08 -39.99 4.45
N SER A 215 15.24 -40.96 3.57
CA SER A 215 14.18 -41.77 2.98
C SER A 215 13.47 -42.61 4.03
N PHE A 216 12.24 -42.23 4.36
CA PHE A 216 11.34 -43.06 5.17
C PHE A 216 10.81 -44.24 4.34
N ILE A 217 11.31 -45.43 4.66
CA ILE A 217 10.74 -46.71 4.20
C ILE A 217 9.48 -46.98 5.02
N TYR A 218 8.31 -46.88 4.39
CA TYR A 218 7.07 -47.40 4.98
C TYR A 218 7.06 -48.93 4.92
N SER A 219 7.15 -49.56 6.08
CA SER A 219 6.87 -50.99 6.26
C SER A 219 5.39 -51.14 6.60
N THR A 220 4.59 -51.67 5.66
CA THR A 220 3.20 -52.05 5.90
C THR A 220 3.18 -53.43 6.56
N ASN A 221 2.87 -53.48 7.85
CA ASN A 221 2.51 -54.72 8.52
C ASN A 221 0.99 -54.86 8.58
N ASN A 222 0.52 -55.96 7.99
CA ASN A 222 -0.82 -56.54 8.11
C ASN A 222 -1.27 -56.66 9.57
N VAL A 223 -2.55 -56.35 9.83
CA VAL A 223 -3.50 -57.23 10.54
C VAL A 223 -4.88 -57.05 9.90
#